data_AF-Q9PGY7-F1
#
_entry.id   AF-Q9PGY7-F1
#
_cell.length_a   1.000
_cell.length_b   1.000
_cell.length_c   1.000
_cell.angle_alpha   90.00
_cell.angle_beta   90.00
_cell.angle_gamma   90.00
#
_symmetry.space_group_name_H-M   'P 1'
#
loop_
_entity.id
_entity.type
_entity.pdbx_description
1 polymer ?
#
loop_
_entity_poly.entity_id
_entity_poly.type
_entity_poly.pdbx_seq_one_letter_code
_entity_poly.pdbx_strand_id
1 'polypeptide(L)'
;MIVSLCMKILGVGVQGFAKGPDGGCDAKFIGTAQHYPSDKNQWSGTMIIQAKHTNRFYSSCSDKNFYSEKSSHTVIGEEIPRIKKLRAAKQLDYYMLFTNRRLSATAHTKITEYIS
;
A
#
# COMPACT_ATOMS: atom_id res chain seq x y z
N MET A 1 10.38 10.25 -2.02
CA MET A 1 10.18 9.59 -3.33
C MET A 1 8.73 9.17 -3.56
N ILE A 2 8.12 8.35 -2.70
CA ILE A 2 6.74 7.86 -2.90
C ILE A 2 5.70 8.99 -2.97
N VAL A 3 5.78 9.99 -2.10
CA VAL A 3 4.88 11.17 -2.14
C VAL A 3 4.89 11.83 -3.51
N SER A 4 6.07 12.12 -4.06
CA SER A 4 6.22 12.75 -5.38
C SER A 4 5.71 11.88 -6.53
N LEU A 5 5.82 10.55 -6.42
CA LEU A 5 5.23 9.62 -7.40
C LEU A 5 3.70 9.65 -7.31
N CYS A 6 3.16 9.56 -6.10
CA CYS A 6 1.72 9.64 -5.86
C CYS A 6 1.15 10.99 -6.32
N MET A 7 1.87 12.10 -6.13
CA MET A 7 1.45 13.40 -6.66
C MET A 7 1.30 13.41 -8.17
N LYS A 8 2.13 12.65 -8.90
CA LYS A 8 2.06 12.55 -10.36
C LYS A 8 0.90 11.68 -10.85
N ILE A 9 0.56 10.60 -10.14
CA ILE A 9 -0.47 9.64 -10.61
C ILE A 9 -1.85 9.88 -10.00
N LEU A 10 -1.91 10.35 -8.74
CA LEU A 10 -3.14 10.66 -8.01
C LEU A 10 -3.47 12.15 -8.11
N GLY A 11 -2.48 13.01 -7.97
CA GLY A 11 -2.61 14.46 -8.13
C GLY A 11 -1.95 15.25 -7.02
N VAL A 12 -1.84 16.56 -7.23
CA VAL A 12 -1.10 17.49 -6.34
C VAL A 12 -1.62 17.54 -4.90
N GLY A 13 -2.83 17.06 -4.64
CA GLY A 13 -3.45 16.99 -3.31
C GLY A 13 -2.94 15.86 -2.41
N VAL A 14 -1.93 15.08 -2.83
CA VAL A 14 -1.33 14.05 -1.97
C VAL A 14 -0.63 14.70 -0.78
N GLN A 15 -1.01 14.26 0.42
CA GLN A 15 -0.46 14.71 1.69
C GLN A 15 0.53 13.67 2.20
N GLY A 16 1.82 14.00 2.23
CA GLY A 16 2.85 13.16 2.86
C GLY A 16 2.93 13.41 4.36
N PHE A 17 3.18 12.37 5.15
CA PHE A 17 3.37 12.48 6.59
C PHE A 17 4.85 12.40 6.98
N ALA A 18 5.21 13.04 8.09
CA ALA A 18 6.53 12.93 8.66
C ALA A 18 6.70 11.56 9.33
N LYS A 19 7.96 11.14 9.56
CA LYS A 19 8.21 9.97 10.39
C LYS A 19 7.76 10.26 11.82
N GLY A 20 6.82 9.48 12.33
CA GLY A 20 6.29 9.61 13.68
C GLY A 20 5.62 8.32 14.15
N PRO A 21 4.95 8.34 15.31
CA PRO A 21 4.12 7.24 15.81
C PRO A 21 2.95 6.88 14.88
N ASP A 22 2.80 7.61 13.77
CA ASP A 22 1.72 7.63 12.79
C ASP A 22 1.55 6.28 12.08
N GLY A 23 1.10 5.27 12.82
CA GLY A 23 0.26 4.13 12.42
C GLY A 23 0.67 3.27 11.23
N GLY A 24 1.81 3.53 10.58
CA GLY A 24 2.14 3.01 9.26
C GLY A 24 1.36 3.68 8.12
N CYS A 25 1.31 5.02 8.08
CA CYS A 25 0.79 5.77 6.93
C CYS A 25 1.84 6.78 6.44
N ASP A 26 2.37 6.59 5.24
CA ASP A 26 3.36 7.50 4.65
C ASP A 26 2.72 8.66 3.89
N ALA A 27 1.54 8.45 3.30
CA ALA A 27 0.78 9.51 2.63
C ALA A 27 -0.72 9.19 2.52
N LYS A 28 -1.51 10.24 2.28
CA LYS A 28 -2.95 10.17 2.06
C LYS A 28 -3.35 11.02 0.85
N PHE A 29 -4.37 10.56 0.13
CA PHE A 29 -5.04 11.35 -0.90
C PHE A 29 -6.55 11.24 -0.71
N ILE A 30 -7.27 12.36 -0.85
CA ILE A 30 -8.73 12.38 -0.85
C ILE A 30 -9.18 13.12 -2.10
N GLY A 31 -9.97 12.46 -2.94
CA GLY A 31 -10.52 13.03 -4.16
C GLY A 31 -10.53 12.01 -5.29
N THR A 32 -10.68 12.51 -6.52
CA THR A 32 -10.56 11.71 -7.74
C THR A 32 -9.12 11.78 -8.23
N ALA A 33 -8.48 10.62 -8.44
CA ALA A 33 -7.13 10.55 -8.98
C ALA A 33 -7.06 11.16 -10.38
N GLN A 34 -5.91 11.68 -10.78
CA GLN A 34 -5.72 12.22 -12.13
C GLN A 34 -5.61 11.12 -13.19
N HIS A 35 -4.76 10.11 -12.94
CA HIS A 35 -4.37 9.12 -13.95
C HIS A 35 -4.52 7.67 -13.50
N TYR A 36 -4.75 7.41 -12.21
CA TYR A 36 -4.74 6.05 -11.65
C TYR A 36 -6.15 5.51 -11.40
N PRO A 37 -6.42 4.22 -11.71
CA PRO A 37 -5.57 3.26 -12.42
C PRO A 37 -5.48 3.49 -13.94
N SER A 38 -6.39 4.26 -14.51
CA SER A 38 -6.31 4.73 -15.91
C SER A 38 -7.13 6.01 -16.09
N ASP A 39 -6.85 6.76 -17.16
CA ASP A 39 -7.53 8.03 -17.48
C ASP A 39 -9.04 7.92 -17.75
N LYS A 40 -9.57 6.69 -17.86
CA LYS A 40 -10.99 6.43 -18.10
C LYS A 40 -11.74 5.93 -16.86
N ASN A 41 -11.02 5.44 -15.86
CA ASN A 41 -11.60 4.78 -14.69
C ASN A 41 -10.81 5.18 -13.44
N GLN A 42 -10.68 6.47 -13.19
CA GLN A 42 -9.91 6.97 -12.06
C GLN A 42 -10.55 6.56 -10.74
N TRP A 43 -9.72 6.18 -9.78
CA TRP A 43 -10.18 5.95 -8.41
C TRP A 43 -10.67 7.27 -7.80
N SER A 44 -11.77 7.21 -7.06
CA SER A 44 -12.35 8.35 -6.37
C SER A 44 -12.68 7.99 -4.93
N GLY A 45 -12.09 8.72 -3.98
CA GLY A 45 -12.28 8.50 -2.54
C GLY A 45 -11.01 8.74 -1.74
N THR A 46 -10.94 8.10 -0.57
CA THR A 46 -9.81 8.15 0.34
C THR A 46 -8.80 7.04 0.04
N MET A 47 -7.59 7.44 -0.32
CA MET A 47 -6.47 6.54 -0.61
C MET A 47 -5.42 6.67 0.47
N ILE A 48 -5.03 5.55 1.08
CA ILE A 48 -3.91 5.48 2.03
C ILE A 48 -2.73 4.83 1.32
N ILE A 49 -1.58 5.49 1.40
CA ILE A 49 -0.34 5.10 0.74
C ILE A 49 0.68 4.73 1.80
N GLN A 50 1.28 3.56 1.64
CA GLN A 50 2.30 3.04 2.52
C GLN A 50 3.48 2.50 1.72
N ALA A 51 4.69 2.70 2.22
CA ALA A 51 5.93 2.24 1.62
C ALA A 51 6.69 1.32 2.58
N LYS A 52 7.12 0.17 2.08
CA LYS A 52 7.93 -0.81 2.83
C LYS A 52 9.21 -1.07 2.04
N HIS A 53 10.24 -0.35 2.42
CA HIS A 53 11.58 -0.48 1.85
C HIS A 53 12.40 -1.52 2.61
N THR A 54 13.24 -2.26 1.90
CA THR A 54 14.29 -3.11 2.48
C THR A 54 15.64 -2.75 1.88
N ASN A 55 16.70 -2.77 2.70
CA ASN A 55 18.08 -2.57 2.22
C ASN A 55 18.69 -3.87 1.67
N ARG A 56 18.00 -5.00 1.82
CA ARG A 56 18.49 -6.30 1.35
C ARG A 56 18.32 -6.43 -0.16
N PHE A 57 19.44 -6.62 -0.86
CA PHE A 57 19.46 -6.90 -2.29
C PHE A 57 18.68 -8.17 -2.61
N TYR A 58 18.04 -8.18 -3.78
CA TYR A 58 17.29 -9.32 -4.31
C TYR A 58 16.15 -9.84 -3.41
N SER A 59 15.70 -9.05 -2.43
CA SER A 59 14.53 -9.40 -1.62
C SER A 59 13.28 -9.57 -2.46
N SER A 60 12.45 -10.53 -2.04
CA SER A 60 11.23 -10.92 -2.75
C SER A 60 10.00 -10.66 -1.88
N CYS A 61 8.85 -10.46 -2.52
CA CYS A 61 7.54 -10.49 -1.86
C CYS A 61 7.17 -11.90 -1.38
N SER A 62 7.86 -12.95 -1.87
CA SER A 62 7.71 -14.32 -1.36
C SER A 62 8.53 -14.61 -0.10
N ASP A 63 9.35 -13.66 0.37
CA ASP A 63 10.12 -13.83 1.60
C ASP A 63 9.16 -13.93 2.80
N LYS A 64 9.43 -14.87 3.71
CA LYS A 64 8.55 -15.14 4.87
C LYS A 64 8.37 -13.96 5.83
N ASN A 65 9.26 -12.95 5.78
CA ASN A 65 9.11 -11.73 6.56
C ASN A 65 8.21 -10.68 5.87
N PHE A 66 7.95 -10.83 4.57
CA PHE A 66 7.02 -9.98 3.83
C PHE A 66 5.63 -10.61 3.80
N TYR A 67 5.54 -11.90 3.51
CA TYR A 67 4.28 -12.64 3.40
C TYR A 67 4.41 -14.07 3.92
N SER A 68 3.40 -14.55 4.65
CA SER A 68 3.25 -15.96 5.02
C SER A 68 1.79 -16.28 5.33
N GLU A 69 1.27 -17.38 4.80
CA GLU A 69 -0.06 -17.91 5.16
C GLU A 69 -0.11 -18.36 6.63
N LYS A 70 1.04 -18.68 7.23
CA LYS A 70 1.15 -19.29 8.55
C LYS A 70 1.52 -18.30 9.66
N SER A 71 1.82 -17.05 9.32
CA SER A 71 2.29 -16.05 10.28
C SER A 71 1.72 -14.67 9.98
N SER A 72 1.16 -14.03 11.00
CA SER A 72 0.75 -12.63 10.97
C SER A 72 1.90 -11.66 11.20
N HIS A 73 3.06 -12.13 11.70
CA HIS A 73 4.27 -11.34 11.90
C HIS A 73 5.05 -11.16 10.58
N THR A 74 4.37 -10.58 9.60
CA THR A 74 4.89 -10.28 8.27
C THR A 74 4.43 -8.90 7.85
N VAL A 75 5.11 -8.28 6.88
CA VAL A 75 4.68 -6.97 6.36
C VAL A 75 3.20 -6.99 5.95
N ILE A 76 2.77 -7.98 5.15
CA ILE A 76 1.36 -8.10 4.74
C ILE A 76 0.45 -8.41 5.93
N GLY A 77 0.86 -9.35 6.79
CA GLY A 77 0.08 -9.76 7.96
C GLY A 77 -0.19 -8.62 8.95
N GLU A 78 0.74 -7.68 9.10
CA GLU A 78 0.59 -6.51 9.96
C GLU A 78 -0.24 -5.38 9.33
N GLU A 79 -0.23 -5.24 7.99
CA GLU A 79 -1.01 -4.21 7.31
C GLU A 79 -2.50 -4.58 7.21
N ILE A 80 -2.85 -5.87 7.04
CA ILE A 80 -4.26 -6.32 6.96
C ILE A 80 -5.15 -5.82 8.11
N PRO A 81 -4.80 -6.00 9.41
CA PRO A 81 -5.65 -5.51 10.49
C PRO A 81 -5.80 -3.98 10.49
N ARG A 82 -4.75 -3.24 10.08
CA ARG A 82 -4.81 -1.77 9.94
C ARG A 82 -5.80 -1.38 8.84
N ILE A 83 -5.70 -2.02 7.68
CA ILE A 83 -6.61 -1.81 6.53
C ILE A 83 -8.06 -2.10 6.94
N LYS A 84 -8.31 -3.24 7.60
CA LYS A 84 -9.65 -3.62 8.07
C LYS A 84 -10.23 -2.59 9.05
N LYS A 85 -9.42 -2.07 9.99
CA LYS A 85 -9.83 -1.02 10.93
C LYS A 85 -10.22 0.27 10.20
N LEU A 86 -9.41 0.71 9.24
CA LEU A 86 -9.68 1.92 8.46
C LEU A 86 -10.92 1.78 7.57
N ARG A 87 -11.10 0.62 6.93
CA ARG A 87 -12.31 0.27 6.17
C ARG A 87 -13.56 0.33 7.05
N ALA A 88 -13.53 -0.32 8.21
CA ALA A 88 -14.66 -0.34 9.15
C ALA A 88 -15.04 1.07 9.64
N ALA A 89 -14.06 1.95 9.81
CA ALA A 89 -14.27 3.35 10.16
C ALA A 89 -14.72 4.24 8.98
N LYS A 90 -14.88 3.68 7.76
CA LYS A 90 -15.17 4.43 6.51
C LYS A 90 -14.11 5.51 6.20
N GLN A 91 -12.86 5.24 6.56
CA GLN A 91 -11.71 6.15 6.35
C GLN A 91 -10.80 5.69 5.21
N LEU A 92 -11.21 4.67 4.44
CA LEU A 92 -10.40 4.05 3.41
C LEU A 92 -11.27 3.50 2.29
N ASP A 93 -11.03 4.00 1.08
CA ASP A 93 -11.60 3.48 -0.17
C ASP A 93 -10.59 2.60 -0.91
N TYR A 94 -9.32 3.00 -0.89
CA TYR A 94 -8.22 2.30 -1.57
C TYR A 94 -6.93 2.31 -0.76
N TYR A 95 -6.21 1.20 -0.75
CA TYR A 95 -4.91 1.10 -0.09
C TYR A 95 -3.81 0.78 -1.10
N MET A 96 -2.70 1.53 -1.06
CA MET A 96 -1.55 1.34 -1.93
C MET A 96 -0.31 1.00 -1.11
N LEU A 97 0.28 -0.18 -1.38
CA LEU A 97 1.55 -0.60 -0.77
C LEU A 97 2.67 -0.56 -1.80
N PHE A 98 3.65 0.29 -1.59
CA PHE A 98 4.88 0.35 -2.38
C PHE A 98 5.98 -0.45 -1.69
N THR A 99 6.74 -1.24 -2.47
CA THR A 99 7.94 -1.92 -1.97
C THR A 99 8.98 -2.01 -3.08
N ASN A 100 10.26 -2.06 -2.69
CA ASN A 100 11.37 -2.33 -3.61
C ASN A 100 11.69 -3.83 -3.72
N ARG A 101 10.87 -4.69 -3.12
CA ARG A 101 10.95 -6.15 -3.26
C ARG A 101 10.43 -6.58 -4.63
N ARG A 102 11.00 -7.66 -5.17
CA ARG A 102 10.53 -8.25 -6.43
C ARG A 102 9.22 -8.99 -6.19
N LEU A 103 8.21 -8.72 -7.02
CA LEU A 103 6.94 -9.43 -7.01
C LEU A 103 6.91 -10.45 -8.17
N SER A 104 6.91 -11.74 -7.84
CA SER A 104 6.66 -12.79 -8.83
C SER A 104 5.15 -12.99 -9.03
N ALA A 105 4.75 -13.52 -10.19
CA ALA A 105 3.34 -13.84 -10.46
C ALA A 105 2.74 -14.77 -9.39
N THR A 106 3.48 -15.81 -8.97
CA THR A 106 3.05 -16.72 -7.90
C THR A 106 2.87 -15.99 -6.57
N ALA A 107 3.78 -15.08 -6.20
CA ALA A 107 3.62 -14.29 -4.99
C ALA A 107 2.42 -13.36 -5.09
N HIS A 108 2.20 -12.73 -6.25
CA HIS A 108 1.03 -11.89 -6.50
C HIS A 108 -0.29 -12.64 -6.29
N THR A 109 -0.44 -13.82 -6.89
CA THR A 109 -1.64 -14.65 -6.72
C THR A 109 -1.87 -14.99 -5.25
N LYS A 110 -0.86 -15.56 -4.57
CA LYS A 110 -0.98 -15.97 -3.16
C LYS A 110 -1.31 -14.80 -2.22
N ILE A 111 -0.63 -13.67 -2.39
CA ILE A 111 -0.87 -12.49 -1.56
C ILE A 111 -2.28 -11.94 -1.80
N THR A 112 -2.73 -11.90 -3.06
CA THR A 112 -4.07 -11.40 -3.41
C THR A 112 -5.16 -12.30 -2.84
N GLU A 113 -5.01 -13.62 -2.97
CA GLU A 113 -5.92 -14.61 -2.36
C GLU A 113 -5.96 -14.48 -0.82
N TYR A 114 -4.82 -14.25 -0.18
CA TYR A 114 -4.75 -14.08 1.28
C TYR A 114 -5.37 -12.79 1.80
N ILE A 115 -5.37 -11.72 0.99
CA ILE A 115 -5.94 -10.42 1.36
C ILE A 115 -7.46 -10.35 1.09
N SER A 116 -7.95 -11.13 0.12
CA SER A 116 -9.36 -11.17 -0.31
C SER A 116 -10.28 -11.70 0.78
#